data_AF-A0A7Y5VXT3-F1
#
_entry.id   AF-A0A7Y5VXT3-F1
#
_cell.length_a   1.000
_cell.length_b   1.000
_cell.length_c   1.000
_cell.angle_alpha   90.00
_cell.angle_beta   90.00
_cell.angle_gamma   90.00
#
_symmetry.space_group_name_H-M   'P 1'
#
loop_
_entity.id
_entity.type
_entity.pdbx_description
1 polymer ?
#
loop_
_entity_poly.entity_id
_entity_poly.type
_entity_poly.pdbx_seq_one_letter_code
_entity_poly.pdbx_strand_id
1 'polypeptide(L)'
;MGDLVVNSILATTIDGNVTGSIVLPAHAAIGQSSLDNTHVLGSIFGDIDISAGTLLRLTVDGDIGAPQAHSTINVRDNLYVLEAQNIYATVDANTEPGHWIGTFHTRGDFKGTLSASELSAFNQQQIYQRFWIEGDLDADVLIAGQIHNYSELLPEVEIGGTIAAGRVFRTGNNLPLGAVLSVGPAHGLAGSVILNASNSSFGWVGDVKVDGITLSPTSHGAPYYDVASSYLGGGAVGLVPYHLYVNDCSPVSSGSPGPTLFDSALNQRFNGQHPNANIRLRFYGPVFAVPDTTRPVRIEYNIGSSWIDISHHFYINVESTAASTSREVEIHGGSGEAAFMPGEYRISPVAGRLKCAQTTAASAPDVSDSMYYFNVDADCNLNYTSDSVDLAVVVDGVHPFDRDNNGCIDSCEHLGWWCLADVNYDGFVNADDYDLFVWFFDNGLSLADYNLDGFVNGADYDDFVEDFDLGGNC
;
A
#
# COMPACT_ATOMS: atom_id res chain seq x y z
N MET A 1 -35.19 -5.85 -28.00
CA MET A 1 -34.17 -4.90 -28.48
C MET A 1 -34.80 -3.52 -28.48
N GLY A 2 -34.18 -2.57 -27.80
CA GLY A 2 -34.75 -1.25 -27.49
C GLY A 2 -34.89 -1.05 -25.97
N ASP A 3 -34.85 0.20 -25.55
CA ASP A 3 -34.89 0.59 -24.13
C ASP A 3 -36.31 0.45 -23.57
N LEU A 4 -36.40 -0.04 -22.33
CA LEU A 4 -37.63 -0.05 -21.55
C LEU A 4 -37.69 1.23 -20.72
N VAL A 5 -38.44 2.22 -21.22
CA VAL A 5 -38.62 3.51 -20.54
C VAL A 5 -40.02 3.59 -19.96
N VAL A 6 -40.15 3.42 -18.64
CA VAL A 6 -41.43 3.39 -17.91
C VAL A 6 -41.27 3.97 -16.51
N ASN A 7 -42.30 4.58 -15.93
CA ASN A 7 -42.15 5.19 -14.60
C ASN A 7 -41.87 4.18 -13.49
N SER A 8 -42.55 3.03 -13.47
CA SER A 8 -42.30 1.96 -12.50
C SER A 8 -42.51 0.60 -13.15
N ILE A 9 -41.79 -0.40 -12.66
CA ILE A 9 -41.99 -1.81 -12.98
C ILE A 9 -42.31 -2.52 -11.67
N LEU A 10 -43.45 -3.21 -11.65
CA LEU A 10 -43.94 -3.90 -10.47
C LEU A 10 -44.25 -5.35 -10.84
N ALA A 11 -43.73 -6.30 -10.04
CA ALA A 11 -44.08 -7.72 -10.12
C ALA A 11 -44.03 -8.29 -11.54
N THR A 12 -42.90 -8.10 -12.22
CA THR A 12 -42.72 -8.45 -13.63
C THR A 12 -41.68 -9.56 -13.80
N THR A 13 -41.98 -10.53 -14.65
CA THR A 13 -41.00 -11.52 -15.12
C THR A 13 -40.68 -11.25 -16.58
N ILE A 14 -39.40 -11.12 -16.91
CA ILE A 14 -38.89 -10.99 -18.28
C ILE A 14 -38.21 -12.30 -18.65
N ASP A 15 -38.74 -12.97 -19.67
CA ASP A 15 -38.11 -14.16 -20.23
C ASP A 15 -36.96 -13.77 -21.18
N GLY A 16 -35.85 -14.49 -21.08
CA GLY A 16 -34.63 -14.23 -21.85
C GLY A 16 -33.87 -12.96 -21.46
N ASN A 17 -33.08 -12.44 -22.40
CA ASN A 17 -32.13 -11.36 -22.16
C ASN A 17 -32.72 -9.96 -22.40
N VAL A 18 -32.37 -9.02 -21.54
CA VAL A 18 -32.60 -7.57 -21.72
C VAL A 18 -31.38 -6.97 -22.40
N THR A 19 -31.55 -6.49 -23.64
CA THR A 19 -30.44 -5.99 -24.48
C THR A 19 -30.40 -4.47 -24.61
N GLY A 20 -31.48 -3.77 -24.25
CA GLY A 20 -31.52 -2.31 -24.13
C GLY A 20 -31.55 -1.89 -22.66
N SER A 21 -31.54 -0.59 -22.40
CA SER A 21 -31.52 -0.07 -21.03
C SER A 21 -32.89 -0.14 -20.37
N ILE A 22 -32.93 -0.30 -19.04
CA ILE A 22 -34.11 -0.15 -18.20
C ILE A 22 -34.03 1.24 -17.57
N VAL A 23 -34.94 2.14 -17.97
CA VAL A 23 -34.92 3.54 -17.53
C VAL A 23 -36.23 3.87 -16.83
N LEU A 24 -36.12 4.25 -15.56
CA LEU A 24 -37.23 4.66 -14.70
C LEU A 24 -37.15 6.16 -14.41
N PRO A 25 -37.77 7.02 -15.25
CA PRO A 25 -37.86 8.45 -15.01
C PRO A 25 -38.91 8.77 -13.94
N ALA A 26 -38.71 9.92 -13.28
CA ALA A 26 -39.61 10.44 -12.24
C ALA A 26 -41.09 10.37 -12.65
N HIS A 27 -41.92 9.84 -11.74
CA HIS A 27 -43.36 9.82 -11.95
C HIS A 27 -43.95 11.23 -11.84
N ALA A 28 -44.69 11.68 -12.86
CA ALA A 28 -45.21 13.05 -12.93
C ALA A 28 -46.09 13.46 -11.74
N ALA A 29 -46.81 12.51 -11.13
CA ALA A 29 -47.73 12.80 -10.02
C ALA A 29 -47.12 12.67 -8.61
N ILE A 30 -46.13 11.79 -8.42
CA ILE A 30 -45.61 11.45 -7.08
C ILE A 30 -44.09 11.66 -6.96
N GLY A 31 -43.41 12.01 -8.04
CA GLY A 31 -41.97 12.29 -8.09
C GLY A 31 -41.07 11.07 -7.98
N GLN A 32 -41.58 9.91 -7.57
CA GLN A 32 -40.81 8.69 -7.35
C GLN A 32 -41.23 7.53 -8.26
N SER A 33 -40.25 6.69 -8.54
CA SER A 33 -40.30 5.50 -9.39
C SER A 33 -39.80 4.29 -8.60
N SER A 34 -40.18 3.10 -9.06
CA SER A 34 -39.76 1.87 -8.39
C SER A 34 -39.53 0.74 -9.38
N LEU A 35 -38.42 0.04 -9.17
CA LEU A 35 -38.17 -1.28 -9.74
C LEU A 35 -38.42 -2.32 -8.64
N ASP A 36 -39.59 -2.95 -8.69
CA ASP A 36 -40.08 -3.82 -7.62
C ASP A 36 -40.43 -5.20 -8.12
N ASN A 37 -39.99 -6.20 -7.34
CA ASN A 37 -40.23 -7.62 -7.53
C ASN A 37 -40.09 -8.05 -9.00
N THR A 38 -39.00 -7.61 -9.63
CA THR A 38 -38.72 -7.87 -11.04
C THR A 38 -37.71 -9.01 -11.17
N HIS A 39 -38.03 -9.99 -12.02
CA HIS A 39 -37.18 -11.15 -12.27
C HIS A 39 -36.86 -11.25 -13.75
N VAL A 40 -35.57 -11.25 -14.10
CA VAL A 40 -35.07 -11.49 -15.46
C VAL A 40 -34.48 -12.89 -15.52
N LEU A 41 -35.04 -13.76 -16.35
CA LEU A 41 -34.60 -15.17 -16.48
C LEU A 41 -33.31 -15.32 -17.30
N GLY A 42 -32.93 -14.28 -18.04
CA GLY A 42 -31.65 -14.20 -18.75
C GLY A 42 -30.70 -13.17 -18.13
N SER A 43 -29.91 -12.52 -18.97
CA SER A 43 -28.96 -11.46 -18.59
C SER A 43 -29.49 -10.06 -18.94
N ILE A 44 -28.96 -9.03 -18.28
CA ILE A 44 -29.18 -7.62 -18.62
C ILE A 44 -27.89 -7.06 -19.17
N PHE A 45 -27.86 -6.66 -20.45
CA PHE A 45 -26.69 -6.05 -21.09
C PHE A 45 -26.79 -4.53 -21.23
N GLY A 46 -27.98 -3.96 -21.04
CA GLY A 46 -28.17 -2.51 -21.01
C GLY A 46 -27.89 -1.92 -19.64
N ASP A 47 -28.01 -0.59 -19.55
CA ASP A 47 -27.91 0.12 -18.28
C ASP A 47 -29.23 0.03 -17.48
N ILE A 48 -29.14 0.19 -16.18
CA ILE A 48 -30.29 0.31 -15.28
C ILE A 48 -30.23 1.71 -14.67
N ASP A 49 -31.16 2.58 -15.05
CA ASP A 49 -31.20 3.97 -14.57
C ASP A 49 -32.52 4.26 -13.86
N ILE A 50 -32.48 4.29 -12.53
CA ILE A 50 -33.59 4.70 -11.67
C ILE A 50 -33.33 6.15 -11.22
N SER A 51 -33.51 7.06 -12.16
CA SER A 51 -33.21 8.50 -12.01
C SER A 51 -33.99 9.22 -10.90
N ALA A 52 -35.10 8.65 -10.43
CA ALA A 52 -35.89 9.22 -9.35
C ALA A 52 -36.65 8.11 -8.61
N GLY A 53 -36.01 7.47 -7.64
CA GLY A 53 -36.67 6.45 -6.83
C GLY A 53 -35.76 5.29 -6.42
N THR A 54 -36.40 4.17 -6.08
CA THR A 54 -35.80 3.06 -5.34
C THR A 54 -35.75 1.78 -6.18
N LEU A 55 -34.68 1.00 -6.03
CA LEU A 55 -34.63 -0.41 -6.44
C LEU A 55 -35.08 -1.27 -5.26
N LEU A 56 -36.30 -1.80 -5.30
CA LEU A 56 -36.85 -2.62 -4.22
C LEU A 56 -36.44 -4.08 -4.34
N ARG A 57 -36.56 -4.67 -5.53
CA ARG A 57 -36.06 -6.01 -5.80
C ARG A 57 -35.87 -6.24 -7.29
N LEU A 58 -34.64 -6.58 -7.65
CA LEU A 58 -34.28 -7.11 -8.96
C LEU A 58 -33.48 -8.39 -8.78
N THR A 59 -34.00 -9.48 -9.35
CA THR A 59 -33.27 -10.74 -9.47
C THR A 59 -33.00 -11.01 -10.95
N VAL A 60 -31.77 -11.35 -11.29
CA VAL A 60 -31.31 -11.69 -12.64
C VAL A 60 -30.69 -13.09 -12.58
N ASP A 61 -31.20 -14.04 -13.35
CA ASP A 61 -30.66 -15.41 -13.33
C ASP A 61 -29.32 -15.51 -14.07
N GLY A 62 -29.08 -14.63 -15.06
CA GLY A 62 -27.81 -14.46 -15.73
C GLY A 62 -27.01 -13.26 -15.22
N ASP A 63 -26.19 -12.69 -16.10
CA ASP A 63 -25.28 -11.60 -15.75
C ASP A 63 -25.95 -10.22 -15.87
N ILE A 64 -25.43 -9.25 -15.13
CA ILE A 64 -25.63 -7.83 -15.43
C ILE A 64 -24.34 -7.29 -16.04
N GLY A 65 -24.42 -6.74 -17.25
CA GLY A 65 -23.28 -6.37 -18.07
C GLY A 65 -22.54 -7.59 -18.63
N ALA A 66 -21.33 -7.35 -19.14
CA ALA A 66 -20.41 -8.38 -19.60
C ALA A 66 -18.94 -8.03 -19.26
N PRO A 67 -18.02 -9.01 -19.19
CA PRO A 67 -16.62 -8.80 -18.76
C PRO A 67 -15.83 -7.72 -19.50
N GLN A 68 -16.23 -7.38 -20.73
CA GLN A 68 -15.60 -6.39 -21.60
C GLN A 68 -16.54 -5.22 -21.97
N ALA A 69 -17.76 -5.22 -21.44
CA ALA A 69 -18.77 -4.21 -21.68
C ALA A 69 -19.60 -4.06 -20.41
N HIS A 70 -19.07 -3.26 -19.47
CA HIS A 70 -19.72 -3.04 -18.20
C HIS A 70 -20.99 -2.20 -18.37
N SER A 71 -22.06 -2.59 -17.69
CA SER A 71 -23.27 -1.77 -17.56
C SER A 71 -23.08 -0.69 -16.49
N THR A 72 -23.99 0.27 -16.46
CA THR A 72 -24.16 1.20 -15.35
C THR A 72 -25.47 0.91 -14.62
N ILE A 73 -25.45 0.95 -13.29
CA ILE A 73 -26.62 0.83 -12.43
C ILE A 73 -26.69 2.09 -11.56
N ASN A 74 -27.64 2.97 -11.84
CA ASN A 74 -27.87 4.19 -11.08
C ASN A 74 -29.16 4.06 -10.28
N VAL A 75 -29.09 4.29 -8.97
CA VAL A 75 -30.26 4.27 -8.08
C VAL A 75 -30.28 5.57 -7.28
N ARG A 76 -31.29 6.42 -7.55
CA ARG A 76 -31.38 7.74 -6.92
C ARG A 76 -31.67 7.68 -5.41
N ASP A 77 -32.48 6.73 -4.95
CA ASP A 77 -32.82 6.59 -3.54
C ASP A 77 -32.08 5.40 -2.91
N ASN A 78 -32.75 4.29 -2.60
CA ASN A 78 -32.17 3.14 -1.91
C ASN A 78 -32.12 1.92 -2.84
N LEU A 79 -31.14 1.04 -2.65
CA LEU A 79 -31.07 -0.26 -3.30
C LEU A 79 -31.30 -1.36 -2.26
N TYR A 80 -32.43 -2.05 -2.35
CA TYR A 80 -32.84 -3.00 -1.32
C TYR A 80 -32.35 -4.42 -1.60
N VAL A 81 -32.58 -4.92 -2.82
CA VAL A 81 -32.20 -6.28 -3.23
C VAL A 81 -31.79 -6.26 -4.69
N LEU A 82 -30.51 -6.52 -4.94
CA LEU A 82 -29.98 -6.81 -6.28
C LEU A 82 -29.28 -8.16 -6.24
N GLU A 83 -29.75 -9.09 -7.06
CA GLU A 83 -29.19 -10.44 -7.20
C GLU A 83 -28.91 -10.75 -8.66
N ALA A 84 -27.72 -11.26 -8.96
CA ALA A 84 -27.34 -11.69 -10.31
C ALA A 84 -26.39 -12.91 -10.29
N GLN A 85 -26.16 -13.54 -11.44
CA GLN A 85 -25.08 -14.53 -11.58
C GLN A 85 -23.73 -13.85 -11.40
N ASN A 86 -23.34 -12.97 -12.32
CA ASN A 86 -22.22 -12.05 -12.16
C ASN A 86 -22.69 -10.61 -12.34
N ILE A 87 -21.94 -9.66 -11.79
CA ILE A 87 -22.16 -8.23 -12.06
C ILE A 87 -20.89 -7.65 -12.66
N TYR A 88 -21.00 -7.13 -13.88
CA TYR A 88 -19.98 -6.37 -14.60
C TYR A 88 -20.50 -4.94 -14.74
N ALA A 89 -20.40 -4.14 -13.68
CA ALA A 89 -21.05 -2.84 -13.65
C ALA A 89 -20.37 -1.78 -12.80
N THR A 90 -20.60 -0.52 -13.18
CA THR A 90 -20.49 0.63 -12.28
C THR A 90 -21.83 0.81 -11.59
N VAL A 91 -21.86 0.64 -10.27
CA VAL A 91 -23.07 0.78 -9.45
C VAL A 91 -22.96 2.06 -8.61
N ASP A 92 -23.82 3.02 -8.89
CA ASP A 92 -24.01 4.24 -8.10
C ASP A 92 -25.33 4.14 -7.33
N ALA A 93 -25.23 3.79 -6.05
CA ALA A 93 -26.35 3.61 -5.14
C ALA A 93 -26.40 4.74 -4.11
N ASN A 94 -26.39 5.98 -4.61
CA ASN A 94 -26.50 7.25 -3.90
C ASN A 94 -25.67 7.36 -2.61
N THR A 95 -24.66 8.22 -2.66
CA THR A 95 -23.75 8.49 -1.54
C THR A 95 -24.23 9.61 -0.60
N GLU A 96 -25.40 10.20 -0.82
CA GLU A 96 -26.00 11.18 0.10
C GLU A 96 -26.39 10.53 1.44
N PRO A 97 -26.18 11.20 2.59
CA PRO A 97 -26.55 10.66 3.89
C PRO A 97 -28.03 10.27 4.00
N GLY A 98 -28.31 9.13 4.62
CA GLY A 98 -29.66 8.58 4.79
C GLY A 98 -30.09 7.61 3.69
N HIS A 99 -29.26 7.44 2.66
CA HIS A 99 -29.40 6.38 1.67
C HIS A 99 -28.56 5.16 2.03
N TRP A 100 -28.98 3.99 1.57
CA TRP A 100 -28.33 2.73 1.92
C TRP A 100 -28.57 1.65 0.86
N ILE A 101 -27.68 0.65 0.90
CA ILE A 101 -27.83 -0.61 0.19
C ILE A 101 -28.14 -1.74 1.17
N GLY A 102 -29.07 -2.61 0.78
CA GLY A 102 -29.45 -3.83 1.48
C GLY A 102 -28.71 -5.05 0.94
N THR A 103 -29.46 -6.00 0.40
CA THR A 103 -28.88 -7.18 -0.25
C THR A 103 -28.24 -6.81 -1.58
N PHE A 104 -26.95 -7.08 -1.70
CA PHE A 104 -26.22 -7.08 -2.97
C PHE A 104 -25.54 -8.43 -3.09
N HIS A 105 -26.05 -9.28 -4.00
CA HIS A 105 -25.63 -10.66 -4.11
C HIS A 105 -25.22 -11.03 -5.53
N THR A 106 -24.03 -11.62 -5.67
CA THR A 106 -23.59 -12.30 -6.89
C THR A 106 -23.32 -13.77 -6.60
N ARG A 107 -23.84 -14.66 -7.44
CA ARG A 107 -23.54 -16.11 -7.38
C ARG A 107 -22.15 -16.45 -7.97
N GLY A 108 -21.52 -15.49 -8.62
CA GLY A 108 -20.15 -15.51 -9.11
C GLY A 108 -19.47 -14.18 -8.79
N ASP A 109 -18.80 -13.60 -9.77
CA ASP A 109 -17.90 -12.48 -9.58
C ASP A 109 -18.62 -11.12 -9.61
N PHE A 110 -18.04 -10.15 -8.92
CA PHE A 110 -18.36 -8.73 -9.11
C PHE A 110 -17.14 -7.99 -9.63
N LYS A 111 -17.29 -7.40 -10.82
CA LYS A 111 -16.26 -6.61 -11.48
C LYS A 111 -16.77 -5.22 -11.84
N GLY A 112 -16.02 -4.19 -11.46
CA GLY A 112 -16.39 -2.79 -11.69
C GLY A 112 -16.23 -1.94 -10.45
N THR A 113 -17.28 -1.20 -10.06
CA THR A 113 -17.24 -0.36 -8.86
C THR A 113 -18.62 -0.28 -8.23
N LEU A 114 -18.67 -0.14 -6.90
CA LEU A 114 -19.88 0.18 -6.15
C LEU A 114 -19.62 1.39 -5.25
N SER A 115 -20.46 2.42 -5.36
CA SER A 115 -20.48 3.54 -4.42
C SER A 115 -21.82 3.61 -3.74
N ALA A 116 -21.81 3.74 -2.41
CA ALA A 116 -23.02 3.84 -1.61
C ALA A 116 -22.78 4.67 -0.35
N SER A 117 -23.85 5.25 0.20
CA SER A 117 -23.79 5.96 1.48
C SER A 117 -23.55 4.98 2.63
N GLU A 118 -24.43 4.01 2.84
CA GLU A 118 -24.35 3.05 3.96
C GLU A 118 -24.69 1.63 3.50
N LEU A 119 -24.21 0.63 4.24
CA LEU A 119 -24.67 -0.75 4.11
C LEU A 119 -25.59 -1.07 5.30
N SER A 120 -26.88 -1.31 5.04
CA SER A 120 -27.89 -1.42 6.08
C SER A 120 -29.04 -2.36 5.71
N ALA A 121 -29.70 -2.94 6.70
CA ALA A 121 -31.00 -3.56 6.51
C ALA A 121 -32.13 -2.52 6.51
N PHE A 122 -33.23 -2.80 5.80
CA PHE A 122 -34.42 -1.95 5.75
C PHE A 122 -35.14 -1.83 7.10
N ASN A 123 -35.05 -2.87 7.94
CA ASN A 123 -35.58 -2.87 9.30
C ASN A 123 -34.88 -3.93 10.16
N GLN A 124 -34.91 -3.73 11.49
CA GLN A 124 -34.28 -4.62 12.49
C GLN A 124 -34.81 -6.06 12.50
N GLN A 125 -35.90 -6.36 11.77
CA GLN A 125 -36.49 -7.70 11.69
C GLN A 125 -36.03 -8.49 10.46
N GLN A 126 -35.37 -7.85 9.49
CA GLN A 126 -34.83 -8.50 8.30
C GLN A 126 -33.33 -8.78 8.45
N ILE A 127 -33.02 -9.76 9.30
CA ILE A 127 -31.68 -10.25 9.67
C ILE A 127 -30.87 -10.93 8.53
N TYR A 128 -31.30 -10.81 7.27
CA TYR A 128 -30.74 -11.56 6.14
C TYR A 128 -30.24 -10.68 4.97
N GLN A 129 -30.35 -9.36 5.07
CA GLN A 129 -29.79 -8.47 4.03
C GLN A 129 -28.27 -8.38 4.23
N ARG A 130 -27.51 -8.77 3.21
CA ARG A 130 -26.04 -8.93 3.26
C ARG A 130 -25.40 -8.44 1.97
N PHE A 131 -24.15 -8.02 2.07
CA PHE A 131 -23.27 -7.91 0.91
C PHE A 131 -22.57 -9.24 0.70
N TRP A 132 -22.89 -9.92 -0.39
CA TRP A 132 -22.43 -11.28 -0.60
C TRP A 132 -21.97 -11.51 -2.04
N ILE A 133 -20.68 -11.76 -2.21
CA ILE A 133 -20.09 -12.10 -3.50
C ILE A 133 -19.61 -13.54 -3.37
N GLU A 134 -20.24 -14.50 -4.03
CA GLU A 134 -19.82 -15.90 -3.93
C GLU A 134 -18.47 -16.16 -4.64
N GLY A 135 -18.14 -15.37 -5.67
CA GLY A 135 -16.88 -15.43 -6.42
C GLY A 135 -15.88 -14.34 -6.04
N ASP A 136 -15.08 -13.89 -7.01
CA ASP A 136 -14.06 -12.86 -6.83
C ASP A 136 -14.67 -11.45 -6.82
N LEU A 137 -14.12 -10.60 -5.95
CA LEU A 137 -14.34 -9.15 -5.95
C LEU A 137 -13.21 -8.46 -6.72
N ASP A 138 -13.39 -8.29 -8.03
CA ASP A 138 -12.57 -7.43 -8.91
C ASP A 138 -13.22 -6.04 -9.08
N ALA A 139 -13.61 -5.45 -7.96
CA ALA A 139 -14.29 -4.16 -7.93
C ALA A 139 -13.88 -3.32 -6.73
N ASP A 140 -13.92 -1.99 -6.90
CA ASP A 140 -13.79 -1.07 -5.78
C ASP A 140 -15.16 -0.88 -5.12
N VAL A 141 -15.25 -1.16 -3.82
CA VAL A 141 -16.47 -0.99 -3.01
C VAL A 141 -16.25 0.16 -2.05
N LEU A 142 -16.98 1.26 -2.27
CA LEU A 142 -16.78 2.54 -1.61
C LEU A 142 -18.02 2.91 -0.81
N ILE A 143 -18.03 2.54 0.47
CA ILE A 143 -19.09 2.89 1.41
C ILE A 143 -18.70 4.20 2.12
N ALA A 144 -19.44 5.28 1.90
CA ALA A 144 -19.11 6.60 2.43
C ALA A 144 -19.28 6.71 3.95
N GLY A 145 -20.19 5.93 4.52
CA GLY A 145 -20.56 5.91 5.92
C GLY A 145 -20.20 4.60 6.62
N GLN A 146 -21.13 4.07 7.41
CA GLN A 146 -20.95 2.87 8.22
C GLN A 146 -21.59 1.63 7.58
N ILE A 147 -21.12 0.46 8.00
CA ILE A 147 -21.83 -0.80 7.86
C ILE A 147 -22.65 -0.97 9.15
N HIS A 148 -23.95 -1.28 9.02
CA HIS A 148 -24.80 -1.57 10.18
C HIS A 148 -24.82 -3.07 10.45
N ASN A 149 -24.70 -3.44 11.72
CA ASN A 149 -24.90 -4.81 12.17
C ASN A 149 -26.28 -4.93 12.84
N TYR A 150 -27.11 -5.84 12.31
CA TYR A 150 -28.39 -6.22 12.89
C TYR A 150 -28.51 -7.73 13.17
N SER A 151 -27.45 -8.52 12.95
CA SER A 151 -27.44 -9.97 13.10
C SER A 151 -26.08 -10.47 13.61
N GLU A 152 -26.07 -11.15 14.76
CA GLU A 152 -24.84 -11.77 15.29
C GLU A 152 -24.55 -13.15 14.67
N LEU A 153 -25.41 -13.65 13.77
CA LEU A 153 -25.36 -15.04 13.32
C LEU A 153 -24.62 -15.25 11.99
N LEU A 154 -24.42 -14.20 11.20
CA LEU A 154 -23.83 -14.27 9.85
C LEU A 154 -22.96 -13.03 9.59
N PRO A 155 -21.92 -13.13 8.73
CA PRO A 155 -21.18 -11.96 8.29
C PRO A 155 -22.05 -10.96 7.53
N GLU A 156 -21.82 -9.66 7.74
CA GLU A 156 -22.46 -8.56 7.01
C GLU A 156 -21.91 -8.44 5.59
N VAL A 157 -20.61 -8.71 5.45
CA VAL A 157 -19.88 -8.73 4.20
C VAL A 157 -19.22 -10.08 4.05
N GLU A 158 -19.56 -10.79 2.98
CA GLU A 158 -19.04 -12.10 2.66
C GLU A 158 -18.54 -12.10 1.21
N ILE A 159 -17.23 -12.28 1.04
CA ILE A 159 -16.59 -12.49 -0.26
C ILE A 159 -16.07 -13.93 -0.26
N GLY A 160 -16.62 -14.79 -1.11
CA GLY A 160 -16.28 -16.20 -1.19
C GLY A 160 -14.95 -16.46 -1.90
N GLY A 161 -14.64 -15.63 -2.91
CA GLY A 161 -13.35 -15.56 -3.58
C GLY A 161 -12.48 -14.42 -3.06
N THR A 162 -11.58 -13.96 -3.91
CA THR A 162 -10.54 -13.01 -3.57
C THR A 162 -11.00 -11.55 -3.68
N ILE A 163 -10.48 -10.67 -2.83
CA ILE A 163 -10.43 -9.24 -3.14
C ILE A 163 -9.20 -9.03 -4.02
N ALA A 164 -9.41 -8.71 -5.29
CA ALA A 164 -8.35 -8.69 -6.29
C ALA A 164 -7.27 -7.62 -5.99
N ALA A 165 -6.05 -7.88 -6.44
CA ALA A 165 -4.93 -6.95 -6.28
C ALA A 165 -5.26 -5.58 -6.89
N GLY A 166 -4.91 -4.51 -6.16
CA GLY A 166 -5.20 -3.14 -6.56
C GLY A 166 -6.66 -2.70 -6.36
N ARG A 167 -7.54 -3.57 -5.82
CA ARG A 167 -8.92 -3.20 -5.43
C ARG A 167 -9.02 -2.81 -3.97
N VAL A 168 -10.03 -1.99 -3.68
CA VAL A 168 -10.31 -1.48 -2.35
C VAL A 168 -11.75 -1.79 -1.94
N PHE A 169 -11.91 -2.42 -0.78
CA PHE A 169 -13.16 -2.38 -0.01
C PHE A 169 -13.00 -1.36 1.11
N ARG A 170 -13.78 -0.28 1.09
CA ARG A 170 -13.62 0.85 2.00
C ARG A 170 -14.92 1.21 2.70
N THR A 171 -14.80 1.48 4.00
CA THR A 171 -15.84 2.14 4.80
C THR A 171 -15.36 3.49 5.31
N GLY A 172 -16.21 4.51 5.21
CA GLY A 172 -15.96 5.82 5.78
C GLY A 172 -15.82 5.78 7.30
N ASN A 173 -16.70 5.03 7.97
CA ASN A 173 -16.59 4.77 9.40
C ASN A 173 -16.00 3.38 9.62
N ASN A 174 -16.40 2.68 10.68
CA ASN A 174 -15.81 1.41 11.08
C ASN A 174 -16.76 0.23 10.86
N LEU A 175 -16.23 -0.98 10.98
CA LEU A 175 -17.03 -2.19 11.24
C LEU A 175 -17.51 -2.15 12.69
N PRO A 176 -18.83 -2.10 12.96
CA PRO A 176 -19.34 -2.01 14.33
C PRO A 176 -19.04 -3.29 15.12
N LEU A 177 -19.16 -3.21 16.44
CA LEU A 177 -18.95 -4.37 17.31
C LEU A 177 -19.85 -5.53 16.90
N GLY A 178 -19.26 -6.73 16.80
CA GLY A 178 -19.94 -7.95 16.37
C GLY A 178 -20.08 -8.11 14.86
N ALA A 179 -19.79 -7.06 14.07
CA ALA A 179 -19.77 -7.20 12.62
C ALA A 179 -18.56 -8.00 12.17
N VAL A 180 -18.72 -8.73 11.07
CA VAL A 180 -17.72 -9.56 10.42
C VAL A 180 -17.69 -9.23 8.93
N LEU A 181 -16.52 -8.83 8.45
CA LEU A 181 -16.17 -8.88 7.04
C LEU A 181 -15.36 -10.15 6.80
N SER A 182 -15.85 -11.03 5.94
CA SER A 182 -15.19 -12.30 5.63
C SER A 182 -14.74 -12.33 4.17
N VAL A 183 -13.51 -12.77 3.96
CA VAL A 183 -12.90 -13.05 2.66
C VAL A 183 -12.44 -14.51 2.66
N GLY A 184 -12.91 -15.29 1.69
CA GLY A 184 -12.38 -16.61 1.36
C GLY A 184 -11.40 -16.53 0.19
N PRO A 185 -10.87 -17.66 -0.30
CA PRO A 185 -10.22 -18.74 0.46
C PRO A 185 -9.00 -18.22 1.26
N ALA A 186 -8.17 -19.11 1.81
CA ALA A 186 -6.86 -18.76 2.35
C ALA A 186 -6.09 -17.92 1.32
N HIS A 187 -5.44 -16.87 1.79
CA HIS A 187 -4.73 -15.91 0.96
C HIS A 187 -5.64 -15.09 0.00
N GLY A 188 -6.93 -14.97 0.29
CA GLY A 188 -7.89 -14.29 -0.58
C GLY A 188 -7.86 -12.76 -0.57
N LEU A 189 -7.14 -12.13 0.37
CA LEU A 189 -7.00 -10.68 0.45
C LEU A 189 -5.73 -10.22 -0.29
N ALA A 190 -5.83 -10.06 -1.61
CA ALA A 190 -4.77 -9.45 -2.44
C ALA A 190 -4.91 -7.92 -2.55
N GLY A 191 -6.14 -7.41 -2.48
CA GLY A 191 -6.46 -5.98 -2.41
C GLY A 191 -6.36 -5.40 -0.99
N SER A 192 -7.05 -4.29 -0.74
CA SER A 192 -7.06 -3.64 0.58
C SER A 192 -8.46 -3.52 1.17
N VAL A 193 -8.59 -3.76 2.46
CA VAL A 193 -9.76 -3.35 3.25
C VAL A 193 -9.39 -2.10 4.05
N ILE A 194 -10.18 -1.05 3.94
CA ILE A 194 -9.92 0.23 4.59
C ILE A 194 -11.06 0.56 5.53
N LEU A 195 -10.72 0.70 6.81
CA LEU A 195 -11.63 1.09 7.87
C LEU A 195 -11.36 2.53 8.30
N ASN A 196 -12.41 3.20 8.75
CA ASN A 196 -12.37 4.58 9.23
C ASN A 196 -11.83 5.57 8.19
N ALA A 197 -12.17 5.42 6.90
CA ALA A 197 -11.63 6.30 5.86
C ALA A 197 -11.94 7.79 6.05
N SER A 198 -12.95 8.13 6.86
CA SER A 198 -13.30 9.51 7.25
C SER A 198 -12.37 10.08 8.34
N ASN A 199 -11.51 9.25 8.93
CA ASN A 199 -10.64 9.59 10.05
C ASN A 199 -11.41 10.18 11.25
N SER A 200 -12.55 9.58 11.61
CA SER A 200 -13.50 10.11 12.60
C SER A 200 -13.26 9.65 14.04
N SER A 201 -11.99 9.40 14.42
CA SER A 201 -11.53 8.97 15.76
C SER A 201 -11.99 7.59 16.27
N PHE A 202 -12.79 6.84 15.50
CA PHE A 202 -13.18 5.48 15.86
C PHE A 202 -12.03 4.50 15.63
N GLY A 203 -11.67 3.71 16.65
CA GLY A 203 -10.73 2.60 16.53
C GLY A 203 -11.37 1.38 15.85
N TRP A 204 -10.58 0.40 15.37
CA TRP A 204 -11.08 -0.86 14.80
C TRP A 204 -11.83 -1.67 15.89
N VAL A 205 -13.05 -2.14 15.62
CA VAL A 205 -13.83 -2.95 16.58
C VAL A 205 -14.38 -4.26 16.02
N GLY A 206 -14.98 -4.28 14.83
CA GLY A 206 -15.49 -5.51 14.19
C GLY A 206 -14.38 -6.44 13.70
N ASP A 207 -14.73 -7.68 13.37
CA ASP A 207 -13.76 -8.67 12.91
C ASP A 207 -13.57 -8.58 11.39
N VAL A 208 -12.32 -8.73 10.93
CA VAL A 208 -12.03 -9.06 9.53
C VAL A 208 -11.42 -10.45 9.47
N LYS A 209 -12.02 -11.34 8.68
CA LYS A 209 -11.61 -12.73 8.55
C LYS A 209 -11.09 -13.00 7.15
N VAL A 210 -9.90 -13.58 7.07
CA VAL A 210 -9.32 -14.12 5.83
C VAL A 210 -9.05 -15.59 6.10
N ASP A 211 -9.89 -16.46 5.56
CA ASP A 211 -9.98 -17.92 5.79
C ASP A 211 -9.10 -18.48 6.93
N GLY A 212 -9.70 -18.61 8.11
CA GLY A 212 -9.03 -19.13 9.31
C GLY A 212 -8.24 -18.10 10.13
N ILE A 213 -7.87 -16.96 9.56
CA ILE A 213 -7.23 -15.84 10.29
C ILE A 213 -8.30 -14.81 10.64
N THR A 214 -8.46 -14.53 11.93
CA THR A 214 -9.37 -13.47 12.41
C THR A 214 -8.55 -12.30 12.93
N LEU A 215 -8.57 -11.19 12.20
CA LEU A 215 -7.96 -9.92 12.59
C LEU A 215 -9.00 -9.12 13.40
N SER A 216 -8.72 -8.93 14.68
CA SER A 216 -9.56 -8.12 15.57
C SER A 216 -8.73 -7.50 16.69
N PRO A 217 -9.26 -6.53 17.45
CA PRO A 217 -8.52 -5.99 18.59
C PRO A 217 -8.15 -7.04 19.65
N THR A 218 -8.94 -8.11 19.76
CA THR A 218 -8.73 -9.20 20.72
C THR A 218 -7.99 -10.40 20.13
N SER A 219 -7.84 -10.46 18.81
CA SER A 219 -7.17 -11.55 18.07
C SER A 219 -6.18 -10.97 17.07
N HIS A 220 -4.89 -11.26 17.23
CA HIS A 220 -3.79 -10.65 16.47
C HIS A 220 -3.59 -9.14 16.68
N GLY A 221 -4.29 -8.50 17.63
CA GLY A 221 -3.96 -7.14 18.08
C GLY A 221 -4.22 -6.04 17.04
N ALA A 222 -5.26 -6.18 16.21
CA ALA A 222 -5.67 -5.13 15.28
C ALA A 222 -5.87 -3.79 16.03
N PRO A 223 -5.57 -2.63 15.41
CA PRO A 223 -5.30 -2.43 13.98
C PRO A 223 -3.87 -2.74 13.51
N TYR A 224 -2.92 -3.04 14.41
CA TYR A 224 -1.51 -3.24 14.07
C TYR A 224 -1.09 -4.69 14.28
N TYR A 225 -1.70 -5.57 13.49
CA TYR A 225 -1.54 -7.01 13.62
C TYR A 225 -0.22 -7.52 13.03
N ASP A 226 0.35 -8.55 13.63
CA ASP A 226 1.68 -9.07 13.29
C ASP A 226 1.70 -10.08 12.13
N VAL A 227 0.54 -10.64 11.76
CA VAL A 227 0.36 -11.53 10.61
C VAL A 227 0.96 -10.88 9.38
N ALA A 228 1.81 -11.55 8.59
CA ALA A 228 2.37 -10.97 7.37
C ALA A 228 1.35 -10.97 6.21
N SER A 229 1.45 -10.01 5.28
CA SER A 229 0.48 -9.90 4.18
C SER A 229 0.45 -11.14 3.29
N SER A 230 1.56 -11.86 3.17
CA SER A 230 1.66 -13.11 2.42
C SER A 230 0.70 -14.19 2.92
N TYR A 231 0.36 -14.20 4.22
CA TYR A 231 -0.66 -15.08 4.78
C TYR A 231 -2.10 -14.63 4.50
N LEU A 232 -2.29 -13.35 4.18
CA LEU A 232 -3.59 -12.77 3.83
C LEU A 232 -3.85 -12.80 2.32
N GLY A 233 -2.82 -12.81 1.48
CA GLY A 233 -2.95 -12.75 0.01
C GLY A 233 -2.08 -11.70 -0.68
N GLY A 234 -1.22 -11.01 0.08
CA GLY A 234 -0.40 -9.88 -0.38
C GLY A 234 -1.06 -8.51 -0.13
N GLY A 235 -2.31 -8.50 0.34
CA GLY A 235 -3.08 -7.32 0.72
C GLY A 235 -2.98 -6.97 2.21
N ALA A 236 -3.78 -6.01 2.65
CA ALA A 236 -3.85 -5.62 4.06
C ALA A 236 -5.21 -5.06 4.46
N VAL A 237 -5.46 -5.03 5.76
CA VAL A 237 -6.56 -4.32 6.37
C VAL A 237 -5.98 -3.14 7.17
N GLY A 238 -6.39 -1.93 6.83
CA GLY A 238 -5.87 -0.70 7.42
C GLY A 238 -6.93 0.13 8.10
N LEU A 239 -6.61 0.61 9.30
CA LEU A 239 -7.35 1.70 9.95
C LEU A 239 -6.67 3.03 9.61
N VAL A 240 -7.42 4.04 9.17
CA VAL A 240 -6.88 5.39 8.96
C VAL A 240 -6.76 6.14 10.30
N PRO A 241 -5.62 6.81 10.58
CA PRO A 241 -4.41 6.92 9.75
C PRO A 241 -3.56 5.65 9.72
N TYR A 242 -2.99 5.33 8.54
CA TYR A 242 -2.24 4.11 8.34
C TYR A 242 -0.90 4.14 9.07
N HIS A 243 -0.60 3.05 9.77
CA HIS A 243 0.72 2.80 10.36
C HIS A 243 1.62 2.03 9.39
N LEU A 244 2.93 2.15 9.63
CA LEU A 244 3.92 1.29 9.01
C LEU A 244 3.66 -0.17 9.40
N TYR A 245 3.60 -1.04 8.40
CA TYR A 245 3.38 -2.47 8.55
C TYR A 245 4.73 -3.17 8.56
N VAL A 246 5.41 -3.02 9.69
CA VAL A 246 6.83 -3.33 9.84
C VAL A 246 7.18 -4.78 9.43
N ASN A 247 6.33 -5.75 9.76
CA ASN A 247 6.49 -7.17 9.38
C ASN A 247 6.29 -7.46 7.89
N ASP A 248 5.75 -6.48 7.15
CA ASP A 248 5.54 -6.54 5.71
C ASP A 248 6.55 -5.66 4.95
N CYS A 249 7.42 -4.91 5.65
CA CYS A 249 8.51 -4.19 5.00
C CYS A 249 9.57 -5.16 4.43
N SER A 250 10.37 -4.68 3.49
CA SER A 250 11.52 -5.40 2.97
C SER A 250 12.78 -4.55 3.15
N PRO A 251 13.76 -5.00 3.94
CA PRO A 251 13.67 -6.12 4.89
C PRO A 251 12.69 -5.83 6.04
N VAL A 252 12.32 -6.88 6.78
CA VAL A 252 11.50 -6.73 7.99
C VAL A 252 12.34 -6.11 9.10
N SER A 253 11.85 -5.02 9.70
CA SER A 253 12.53 -4.36 10.83
C SER A 253 12.00 -4.87 12.17
N SER A 254 12.85 -5.16 13.16
CA SER A 254 12.40 -5.58 14.49
C SER A 254 12.66 -4.54 15.60
N GLY A 255 13.06 -3.32 15.22
CA GLY A 255 13.53 -2.28 16.13
C GLY A 255 14.96 -1.84 15.81
N SER A 256 15.62 -1.11 16.71
CA SER A 256 17.04 -0.74 16.61
C SER A 256 17.89 -1.68 17.49
N PRO A 257 18.98 -2.27 16.96
CA PRO A 257 19.40 -2.21 15.55
C PRO A 257 18.43 -3.00 14.65
N GLY A 258 18.26 -2.52 13.43
CA GLY A 258 17.40 -3.16 12.44
C GLY A 258 18.06 -4.38 11.77
N PRO A 259 17.40 -5.00 10.79
CA PRO A 259 17.98 -6.04 9.95
C PRO A 259 19.24 -5.51 9.25
N THR A 260 20.24 -6.37 9.15
CA THR A 260 21.46 -6.09 8.41
C THR A 260 21.30 -6.51 6.95
N LEU A 261 21.69 -5.62 6.05
CA LEU A 261 21.82 -5.83 4.62
C LEU A 261 23.27 -5.57 4.22
N PHE A 262 23.69 -6.14 3.10
CA PHE A 262 24.98 -5.80 2.51
C PHE A 262 24.82 -4.61 1.56
N ASP A 263 25.77 -3.68 1.60
CA ASP A 263 25.90 -2.60 0.63
C ASP A 263 25.95 -3.13 -0.82
N SER A 264 26.59 -4.28 -1.02
CA SER A 264 26.65 -5.04 -2.27
C SER A 264 25.28 -5.38 -2.86
N ALA A 265 24.28 -5.56 -2.00
CA ALA A 265 22.91 -5.88 -2.39
C ALA A 265 22.07 -4.62 -2.67
N LEU A 266 22.40 -3.49 -2.04
CA LEU A 266 21.61 -2.25 -2.11
C LEU A 266 22.10 -1.27 -3.19
N ASN A 267 23.41 -1.28 -3.49
CA ASN A 267 24.02 -0.30 -4.38
C ASN A 267 24.13 -0.83 -5.82
N GLN A 268 23.68 -0.03 -6.79
CA GLN A 268 23.59 -0.43 -8.20
C GLN A 268 24.95 -0.67 -8.86
N ARG A 269 26.08 -0.28 -8.25
CA ARG A 269 27.45 -0.57 -8.73
C ARG A 269 27.68 -2.06 -8.98
N PHE A 270 27.05 -2.94 -8.20
CA PHE A 270 27.30 -4.38 -8.23
C PHE A 270 26.35 -5.16 -9.17
N ASN A 271 25.60 -4.45 -10.02
CA ASN A 271 24.50 -4.95 -10.90
C ASN A 271 24.88 -6.07 -11.90
N GLY A 272 26.11 -6.57 -11.91
CA GLY A 272 26.51 -7.71 -12.73
C GLY A 272 26.04 -9.07 -12.19
N GLN A 273 25.83 -9.20 -10.86
CA GLN A 273 25.64 -10.52 -10.23
C GLN A 273 24.62 -10.58 -9.08
N HIS A 274 24.09 -9.46 -8.58
CA HIS A 274 23.27 -9.44 -7.37
C HIS A 274 21.86 -8.88 -7.65
N PRO A 275 20.78 -9.52 -7.15
CA PRO A 275 19.43 -8.96 -7.28
C PRO A 275 19.34 -7.69 -6.42
N ASN A 276 19.03 -6.55 -7.05
CA ASN A 276 18.75 -5.27 -6.38
C ASN A 276 17.85 -5.47 -5.14
N ALA A 277 18.44 -5.46 -3.94
CA ALA A 277 17.70 -5.34 -2.71
C ALA A 277 17.30 -3.87 -2.59
N ASN A 278 16.01 -3.62 -2.35
CA ASN A 278 15.49 -2.28 -2.16
C ASN A 278 14.92 -2.18 -0.75
N ILE A 279 15.07 -1.02 -0.11
CA ILE A 279 14.33 -0.74 1.11
C ILE A 279 12.89 -0.39 0.70
N ARG A 280 11.95 -1.27 1.06
CA ARG A 280 10.54 -1.11 0.78
C ARG A 280 9.76 -1.01 2.08
N LEU A 281 9.25 0.18 2.35
CA LEU A 281 8.31 0.40 3.43
C LEU A 281 6.92 0.03 2.95
N ARG A 282 6.21 -0.81 3.71
CA ARG A 282 4.81 -1.14 3.45
C ARG A 282 3.93 -0.64 4.58
N PHE A 283 2.74 -0.14 4.24
CA PHE A 283 1.76 0.37 5.20
C PHE A 283 0.53 -0.55 5.26
N TYR A 284 -0.23 -0.48 6.36
CA TYR A 284 -1.50 -1.23 6.50
C TYR A 284 -2.59 -0.77 5.53
N GLY A 285 -2.40 0.36 4.83
CA GLY A 285 -3.28 0.83 3.78
C GLY A 285 -2.54 1.66 2.73
N PRO A 286 -3.24 2.09 1.66
CA PRO A 286 -2.62 2.80 0.55
C PRO A 286 -2.04 4.17 0.95
N VAL A 287 -0.93 4.55 0.35
CA VAL A 287 -0.23 5.82 0.63
C VAL A 287 0.08 6.58 -0.65
N PHE A 288 0.31 7.89 -0.50
CA PHE A 288 0.80 8.73 -1.59
C PHE A 288 1.64 9.89 -1.06
N ALA A 289 2.55 10.40 -1.89
CA ALA A 289 3.25 11.65 -1.64
C ALA A 289 2.51 12.83 -2.27
N VAL A 290 2.34 13.89 -1.50
CA VAL A 290 1.91 15.19 -2.05
C VAL A 290 2.98 15.67 -3.04
N PRO A 291 2.64 16.03 -4.30
CA PRO A 291 3.62 16.56 -5.25
C PRO A 291 4.14 17.94 -4.82
N ASP A 292 5.39 18.01 -4.35
CA ASP A 292 6.09 19.22 -3.90
C ASP A 292 7.60 18.89 -3.73
N THR A 293 8.47 19.88 -3.49
CA THR A 293 9.94 19.74 -3.52
C THR A 293 10.55 19.08 -2.28
N THR A 294 9.88 19.08 -1.12
CA THR A 294 10.35 18.30 0.04
C THR A 294 10.08 16.79 -0.13
N ARG A 295 10.85 15.94 0.55
CA ARG A 295 10.73 14.48 0.43
C ARG A 295 9.58 13.92 1.28
N PRO A 296 8.97 12.79 0.87
CA PRO A 296 7.89 12.15 1.63
C PRO A 296 8.37 11.41 2.88
N VAL A 297 9.64 10.98 2.91
CA VAL A 297 10.27 10.37 4.07
C VAL A 297 11.61 11.04 4.35
N ARG A 298 12.03 11.01 5.61
CA ARG A 298 13.35 11.41 6.08
C ARG A 298 14.18 10.15 6.30
N ILE A 299 15.37 10.11 5.72
CA ILE A 299 16.35 9.03 5.86
C ILE A 299 17.52 9.61 6.63
N GLU A 300 17.81 9.02 7.78
CA GLU A 300 18.85 9.47 8.70
C GLU A 300 19.89 8.39 8.90
N TYR A 301 21.15 8.81 9.00
CA TYR A 301 22.31 7.97 9.25
C TYR A 301 22.87 8.23 10.66
N ASN A 302 23.29 7.17 11.34
CA ASN A 302 23.87 7.26 12.67
C ASN A 302 25.39 7.49 12.60
N ILE A 303 25.86 8.59 13.15
CA ILE A 303 27.30 8.92 13.26
C ILE A 303 27.86 8.62 14.66
N GLY A 304 27.28 7.64 15.34
CA GLY A 304 27.63 7.19 16.69
C GLY A 304 27.08 8.07 17.82
N SER A 305 27.14 9.41 17.68
CA SER A 305 26.65 10.35 18.71
C SER A 305 25.31 11.03 18.38
N SER A 306 24.90 11.01 17.11
CA SER A 306 23.66 11.63 16.65
C SER A 306 23.19 11.05 15.32
N TRP A 307 21.98 11.45 14.91
CA TRP A 307 21.38 11.08 13.63
C TRP A 307 21.35 12.30 12.72
N ILE A 308 21.79 12.13 11.48
CA ILE A 308 21.87 13.20 10.49
C ILE A 308 21.05 12.86 9.25
N ASP A 309 20.36 13.87 8.71
CA ASP A 309 19.47 13.71 7.56
C ASP A 309 20.27 13.70 6.25
N ILE A 310 20.32 12.53 5.63
CA ILE A 310 21.00 12.28 4.35
C ILE A 310 20.00 11.95 3.25
N SER A 311 18.74 12.34 3.42
CA SER A 311 17.68 11.97 2.49
C SER A 311 18.03 12.33 1.05
N HIS A 312 18.81 13.40 0.83
CA HIS A 312 19.20 13.92 -0.48
C HIS A 312 19.90 12.94 -1.42
N HIS A 313 20.57 11.93 -0.90
CA HIS A 313 21.28 10.92 -1.69
C HIS A 313 20.38 9.79 -2.24
N PHE A 314 19.09 9.73 -1.86
CA PHE A 314 18.23 8.59 -2.18
C PHE A 314 17.09 8.91 -3.15
N TYR A 315 16.82 8.05 -4.11
CA TYR A 315 15.56 8.12 -4.85
C TYR A 315 14.43 7.46 -4.06
N ILE A 316 13.33 8.18 -3.91
CA ILE A 316 12.15 7.69 -3.22
C ILE A 316 11.02 7.58 -4.23
N ASN A 317 10.56 6.36 -4.47
CA ASN A 317 9.45 6.05 -5.35
C ASN A 317 8.19 5.80 -4.50
N VAL A 318 7.15 6.60 -4.77
CA VAL A 318 5.84 6.52 -4.13
C VAL A 318 4.83 7.19 -5.05
N GLU A 319 3.61 6.64 -5.11
CA GLU A 319 2.52 7.21 -5.89
C GLU A 319 2.22 8.65 -5.49
N SER A 320 1.79 9.48 -6.44
CA SER A 320 1.62 10.93 -6.24
C SER A 320 0.16 11.37 -6.18
N THR A 321 -0.77 10.43 -5.96
CA THR A 321 -2.23 10.68 -6.02
C THR A 321 -2.98 10.05 -4.86
N ALA A 322 -3.98 10.77 -4.34
CA ALA A 322 -4.87 10.27 -3.30
C ALA A 322 -5.74 9.08 -3.75
N ALA A 323 -5.82 8.81 -5.06
CA ALA A 323 -6.45 7.63 -5.64
C ALA A 323 -5.52 6.41 -5.69
N SER A 324 -4.28 6.51 -5.20
CA SER A 324 -3.33 5.40 -5.12
C SER A 324 -3.97 4.21 -4.40
N THR A 325 -3.71 3.01 -4.92
CA THR A 325 -4.00 1.75 -4.24
C THR A 325 -2.71 1.06 -3.77
N SER A 326 -1.55 1.68 -4.04
CA SER A 326 -0.25 1.20 -3.58
C SER A 326 -0.06 1.48 -2.10
N ARG A 327 0.49 0.49 -1.39
CA ARG A 327 0.85 0.56 0.04
C ARG A 327 2.35 0.78 0.25
N GLU A 328 3.09 1.04 -0.82
CA GLU A 328 4.55 0.94 -0.84
C GLU A 328 5.23 2.31 -0.98
N VAL A 329 6.31 2.50 -0.22
CA VAL A 329 7.32 3.52 -0.46
C VAL A 329 8.63 2.78 -0.68
N GLU A 330 9.21 2.91 -1.86
CA GLU A 330 10.48 2.27 -2.20
C GLU A 330 11.60 3.31 -2.15
N ILE A 331 12.73 2.90 -1.60
CA ILE A 331 13.92 3.73 -1.46
C ILE A 331 15.06 3.00 -2.15
N HIS A 332 15.66 3.73 -3.09
CA HIS A 332 16.74 3.26 -3.96
C HIS A 332 17.94 4.19 -3.77
N GLY A 333 19.14 3.66 -3.99
CA GLY A 333 20.30 4.52 -4.14
C GLY A 333 20.19 5.43 -5.37
N GLY A 334 20.93 6.53 -5.35
CA GLY A 334 21.05 7.48 -6.47
C GLY A 334 21.54 6.82 -7.77
N SER A 335 21.38 7.49 -8.90
CA SER A 335 21.79 6.98 -10.21
C SER A 335 23.23 7.40 -10.41
N GLY A 336 24.13 6.47 -10.21
CA GLY A 336 25.57 6.72 -10.30
C GLY A 336 26.29 5.86 -9.29
N GLU A 337 25.96 5.99 -8.00
CA GLU A 337 26.94 5.74 -6.94
C GLU A 337 26.30 5.18 -5.66
N ALA A 338 27.13 4.61 -4.79
CA ALA A 338 26.75 3.92 -3.56
C ALA A 338 26.04 4.85 -2.56
N ALA A 339 24.71 4.79 -2.52
CA ALA A 339 23.92 5.62 -1.60
C ALA A 339 23.80 5.04 -0.19
N PHE A 340 23.94 3.71 -0.06
CA PHE A 340 23.90 3.01 1.22
C PHE A 340 25.32 2.65 1.64
N MET A 341 25.91 3.52 2.46
CA MET A 341 27.19 3.30 3.12
C MET A 341 27.01 2.31 4.28
N PRO A 342 28.05 1.56 4.67
CA PRO A 342 28.02 0.75 5.88
C PRO A 342 27.68 1.59 7.12
N GLY A 343 26.71 1.14 7.93
CA GLY A 343 26.29 1.79 9.16
C GLY A 343 24.79 1.66 9.46
N GLU A 344 24.34 2.34 10.53
CA GLU A 344 22.96 2.25 11.01
C GLU A 344 22.10 3.38 10.44
N TYR A 345 20.92 3.01 9.94
CA TYR A 345 19.96 3.92 9.32
C TYR A 345 18.61 3.88 10.02
N ARG A 346 17.90 5.02 9.96
CA ARG A 346 16.47 5.07 10.27
C ARG A 346 15.69 5.91 9.27
N ILE A 347 14.41 5.56 9.07
CA ILE A 347 13.51 6.23 8.15
C ILE A 347 12.22 6.60 8.86
N SER A 348 11.76 7.83 8.66
CA SER A 348 10.49 8.34 9.20
C SER A 348 9.65 9.07 8.16
N PRO A 349 8.30 9.05 8.28
CA PRO A 349 7.44 9.84 7.41
C PRO A 349 7.61 11.34 7.67
N VAL A 350 7.58 12.14 6.61
CA VAL A 350 7.55 13.61 6.74
C VAL A 350 6.10 14.07 6.80
N ALA A 351 5.73 14.67 7.94
CA ALA A 351 4.40 15.25 8.14
C ALA A 351 4.07 16.29 7.06
N GLY A 352 2.84 16.26 6.57
CA GLY A 352 2.38 17.05 5.43
C GLY A 352 2.73 16.47 4.07
N ARG A 353 3.63 15.48 3.98
CA ARG A 353 4.13 14.95 2.70
C ARG A 353 3.70 13.54 2.38
N LEU A 354 3.89 12.59 3.28
CA LEU A 354 3.40 11.22 3.11
C LEU A 354 2.02 11.06 3.73
N LYS A 355 1.02 10.84 2.87
CA LYS A 355 -0.40 10.90 3.20
C LYS A 355 -1.07 9.55 3.01
N CYS A 356 -2.13 9.30 3.77
CA CYS A 356 -3.04 8.19 3.56
C CYS A 356 -3.85 8.42 2.26
N ALA A 357 -3.77 7.51 1.30
CA ALA A 357 -4.62 7.49 0.12
C ALA A 357 -5.98 6.84 0.43
N GLN A 358 -6.92 6.88 -0.51
CA GLN A 358 -8.23 6.22 -0.39
C GLN A 358 -9.05 6.68 0.84
N THR A 359 -8.87 7.92 1.30
CA THR A 359 -9.63 8.47 2.44
C THR A 359 -10.87 9.24 1.98
N THR A 360 -11.85 9.42 2.87
CA THR A 360 -13.01 10.32 2.67
C THR A 360 -12.91 11.59 3.52
N ALA A 361 -11.84 11.74 4.31
CA ALA A 361 -11.56 12.94 5.07
C ALA A 361 -11.40 14.16 4.14
N ALA A 362 -11.87 15.34 4.60
CA ALA A 362 -11.79 16.58 3.83
C ALA A 362 -10.36 16.96 3.42
N SER A 363 -9.37 16.55 4.21
CA SER A 363 -7.96 16.53 3.86
C SER A 363 -7.42 15.15 4.19
N ALA A 364 -6.65 14.58 3.27
CA ALA A 364 -5.96 13.32 3.53
C ALA A 364 -5.07 13.47 4.79
N PRO A 365 -5.22 12.58 5.79
CA PRO A 365 -4.37 12.60 6.97
C PRO A 365 -2.95 12.16 6.61
N ASP A 366 -1.99 12.63 7.39
CA ASP A 366 -0.64 12.06 7.37
C ASP A 366 -0.71 10.57 7.73
N VAL A 367 0.21 9.78 7.21
CA VAL A 367 0.46 8.45 7.80
C VAL A 367 0.92 8.64 9.25
N SER A 368 0.67 7.64 10.09
CA SER A 368 1.09 7.72 11.49
C SER A 368 2.61 7.78 11.62
N ASP A 369 3.05 8.53 12.63
CA ASP A 369 4.47 8.62 12.96
C ASP A 369 5.05 7.24 13.29
N SER A 370 6.18 6.94 12.69
CA SER A 370 6.84 5.64 12.77
C SER A 370 8.31 5.78 12.42
N MET A 371 9.11 4.88 12.98
CA MET A 371 10.55 4.79 12.70
C MET A 371 10.84 3.38 12.21
N TYR A 372 11.44 3.29 11.03
CA TYR A 372 11.96 2.05 10.46
C TYR A 372 13.48 2.06 10.59
N TYR A 373 14.07 0.99 11.12
CA TYR A 373 15.52 0.87 11.30
C TYR A 373 16.07 -0.26 10.44
N PHE A 374 17.29 -0.09 9.93
CA PHE A 374 18.08 -1.12 9.26
C PHE A 374 19.58 -0.81 9.40
N ASN A 375 20.42 -1.82 9.23
CA ASN A 375 21.87 -1.69 9.19
C ASN A 375 22.37 -2.08 7.80
N VAL A 376 23.48 -1.46 7.41
CA VAL A 376 24.23 -1.82 6.21
C VAL A 376 25.61 -2.28 6.65
N ASP A 377 26.01 -3.46 6.22
CA ASP A 377 27.37 -4.00 6.39
C ASP A 377 28.12 -3.91 5.05
N ALA A 378 29.42 -3.70 5.13
CA ALA A 378 30.31 -3.80 3.97
C ALA A 378 30.42 -5.27 3.51
N ASP A 379 30.28 -5.49 2.21
CA ASP A 379 30.56 -6.73 1.48
C ASP A 379 31.24 -6.36 0.16
N CYS A 380 32.34 -5.62 0.26
CA CYS A 380 33.00 -5.03 -0.89
C CYS A 380 33.59 -6.08 -1.84
N ASN A 381 33.93 -7.26 -1.30
CA ASN A 381 34.46 -8.39 -2.06
C ASN A 381 33.38 -9.29 -2.67
N LEU A 382 32.09 -8.97 -2.46
CA LEU A 382 30.92 -9.63 -3.02
C LEU A 382 30.79 -11.12 -2.67
N ASN A 383 31.31 -11.53 -1.52
CA ASN A 383 31.28 -12.90 -1.08
C ASN A 383 30.07 -13.24 -0.18
N TYR A 384 29.21 -12.25 0.10
CA TYR A 384 28.05 -12.33 1.00
C TYR A 384 28.39 -12.61 2.46
N THR A 385 29.59 -12.23 2.86
CA THR A 385 30.07 -12.23 4.24
C THR A 385 30.43 -10.78 4.57
N SER A 386 30.03 -10.33 5.75
CA SER A 386 30.44 -9.00 6.22
C SER A 386 31.96 -8.93 6.22
N ASP A 387 32.52 -7.88 5.64
CA ASP A 387 33.96 -7.68 5.59
C ASP A 387 34.55 -7.65 7.00
N SER A 388 33.80 -7.20 8.02
CA SER A 388 34.22 -7.29 9.43
C SER A 388 34.56 -8.72 9.90
N VAL A 389 33.96 -9.75 9.29
CA VAL A 389 34.23 -11.17 9.58
C VAL A 389 35.43 -11.67 8.80
N ASP A 390 35.56 -11.27 7.53
CA ASP A 390 36.74 -11.57 6.72
C ASP A 390 37.99 -10.90 7.31
N LEU A 391 37.81 -9.70 7.85
CA LEU A 391 38.78 -8.88 8.57
C LEU A 391 39.02 -9.31 10.03
N ALA A 392 38.38 -10.40 10.50
CA ALA A 392 38.71 -11.00 11.80
C ALA A 392 39.89 -12.00 11.69
N VAL A 393 40.27 -12.40 10.47
CA VAL A 393 41.34 -13.36 10.21
C VAL A 393 42.68 -12.64 10.01
N VAL A 394 43.31 -12.23 11.11
CA VAL A 394 44.62 -11.59 11.10
C VAL A 394 45.74 -12.63 10.92
N VAL A 395 46.56 -12.50 9.87
CA VAL A 395 47.84 -13.23 9.74
C VAL A 395 48.99 -12.23 9.86
N ASP A 396 49.84 -12.38 10.87
CA ASP A 396 51.03 -11.54 11.12
C ASP A 396 50.77 -10.02 11.28
N GLY A 397 49.60 -9.63 11.80
CA GLY A 397 49.32 -8.24 12.21
C GLY A 397 49.04 -7.26 11.06
N VAL A 398 48.85 -7.78 9.85
CA VAL A 398 48.43 -7.02 8.66
C VAL A 398 47.21 -7.75 8.09
N HIS A 399 46.15 -7.02 7.73
CA HIS A 399 45.08 -7.60 6.91
C HIS A 399 45.58 -7.66 5.46
N PRO A 400 45.87 -8.85 4.89
CA PRO A 400 46.38 -8.91 3.52
C PRO A 400 45.34 -8.48 2.45
N PHE A 401 44.11 -8.18 2.89
CA PHE A 401 42.90 -7.88 2.12
C PHE A 401 42.18 -6.61 2.61
N ASP A 402 42.84 -5.71 3.35
CA ASP A 402 42.33 -4.36 3.68
C ASP A 402 43.59 -3.53 4.00
N ARG A 403 44.21 -2.99 2.95
CA ARG A 403 45.57 -2.43 3.01
C ARG A 403 45.57 -0.96 3.43
N ASP A 404 44.49 -0.27 3.18
CA ASP A 404 44.22 1.10 3.59
C ASP A 404 43.47 1.18 4.93
N ASN A 405 43.05 0.04 5.49
CA ASN A 405 42.42 -0.06 6.81
C ASN A 405 41.13 0.75 6.90
N ASN A 406 40.37 0.78 5.80
CA ASN A 406 39.09 1.47 5.68
C ASN A 406 37.91 0.55 6.07
N GLY A 407 38.17 -0.74 6.33
CA GLY A 407 37.16 -1.71 6.78
C GLY A 407 36.32 -2.31 5.65
N CYS A 408 36.74 -2.15 4.40
CA CYS A 408 36.10 -2.65 3.17
C CYS A 408 37.14 -3.50 2.42
N ILE A 409 36.73 -4.66 1.87
CA ILE A 409 37.60 -5.54 1.07
C ILE A 409 37.37 -5.29 -0.44
N ASP A 410 38.11 -4.42 -1.10
CA ASP A 410 37.85 -3.97 -2.47
C ASP A 410 39.03 -4.06 -3.47
N SER A 411 38.83 -3.59 -4.70
CA SER A 411 39.86 -3.61 -5.76
C SER A 411 41.03 -2.67 -5.49
N CYS A 412 40.88 -1.70 -4.59
CA CYS A 412 41.87 -0.69 -4.25
C CYS A 412 43.05 -1.27 -3.47
N GLU A 413 42.85 -2.43 -2.83
CA GLU A 413 43.91 -3.23 -2.22
C GLU A 413 44.87 -3.85 -3.24
N HIS A 414 44.42 -4.05 -4.48
CA HIS A 414 45.22 -4.69 -5.53
C HIS A 414 46.07 -3.70 -6.34
N LEU A 415 45.66 -2.42 -6.42
CA LEU A 415 46.28 -1.44 -7.33
C LEU A 415 47.14 -0.35 -6.67
N GLY A 416 47.18 -0.30 -5.34
CA GLY A 416 48.13 0.53 -4.60
C GLY A 416 47.77 2.02 -4.57
N TRP A 417 47.53 2.55 -3.37
CA TRP A 417 47.49 3.97 -2.99
C TRP A 417 46.66 4.98 -3.81
N TRP A 418 45.98 4.62 -4.90
CA TRP A 418 45.31 5.59 -5.81
C TRP A 418 43.79 5.54 -5.78
N CYS A 419 43.23 5.07 -4.67
CA CYS A 419 41.82 4.73 -4.56
C CYS A 419 41.13 5.30 -3.32
N LEU A 420 41.90 5.91 -2.41
CA LEU A 420 41.39 6.35 -1.11
C LEU A 420 40.27 7.39 -1.26
N ALA A 421 40.25 8.14 -2.36
CA ALA A 421 39.27 9.20 -2.63
C ALA A 421 37.89 8.69 -3.09
N ASP A 422 37.71 7.38 -3.28
CA ASP A 422 36.42 6.73 -3.52
C ASP A 422 35.70 6.49 -2.17
N VAL A 423 35.20 7.56 -1.56
CA VAL A 423 34.69 7.55 -0.17
C VAL A 423 33.27 7.02 -0.06
N ASN A 424 32.54 6.95 -1.18
CA ASN A 424 31.26 6.27 -1.22
C ASN A 424 31.43 4.78 -1.55
N TYR A 425 32.64 4.34 -1.92
CA TYR A 425 32.95 2.98 -2.34
C TYR A 425 32.10 2.61 -3.56
N ASP A 426 32.11 3.45 -4.61
CA ASP A 426 31.44 3.24 -5.89
C ASP A 426 32.36 2.85 -7.08
N GLY A 427 33.66 2.92 -6.88
CA GLY A 427 34.69 2.48 -7.83
C GLY A 427 35.17 3.53 -8.79
N PHE A 428 34.67 4.73 -8.64
CA PHE A 428 34.93 5.84 -9.53
C PHE A 428 35.08 7.10 -8.71
N VAL A 429 36.31 7.57 -8.53
CA VAL A 429 36.56 8.86 -7.88
C VAL A 429 35.94 9.99 -8.71
N ASN A 430 34.88 10.63 -8.20
CA ASN A 430 34.19 11.71 -8.91
C ASN A 430 33.43 12.72 -8.01
N ALA A 431 32.70 13.67 -8.62
CA ALA A 431 32.09 14.78 -7.90
C ALA A 431 31.19 14.37 -6.70
N ASP A 432 30.56 13.21 -6.75
CA ASP A 432 29.71 12.70 -5.67
C ASP A 432 30.55 12.21 -4.47
N ASP A 433 31.75 11.65 -4.66
CA ASP A 433 32.74 11.42 -3.59
C ASP A 433 33.17 12.72 -2.93
N TYR A 434 33.44 13.74 -3.76
CA TYR A 434 33.84 15.05 -3.28
C TYR A 434 32.73 15.68 -2.43
N ASP A 435 31.49 15.69 -2.93
CA ASP A 435 30.35 16.24 -2.21
C ASP A 435 30.08 15.47 -0.91
N LEU A 436 30.23 14.13 -0.92
CA LEU A 436 30.08 13.29 0.26
C LEU A 436 31.19 13.52 1.29
N PHE A 437 32.45 13.56 0.85
CA PHE A 437 33.60 13.83 1.71
C PHE A 437 33.51 15.22 2.33
N VAL A 438 33.25 16.26 1.53
CA VAL A 438 33.07 17.64 2.03
C VAL A 438 31.97 17.68 3.08
N TRP A 439 30.89 16.94 2.88
CA TRP A 439 29.83 16.86 3.86
C TRP A 439 30.28 16.15 5.15
N PHE A 440 31.04 15.06 5.08
CA PHE A 440 31.65 14.44 6.27
C PHE A 440 32.58 15.40 7.00
N PHE A 441 33.40 16.13 6.24
CA PHE A 441 34.41 17.06 6.72
C PHE A 441 33.79 18.25 7.46
N ASP A 442 32.81 18.91 6.84
CA ASP A 442 32.09 20.05 7.41
C ASP A 442 31.32 19.68 8.69
N ASN A 443 30.92 18.40 8.84
CA ASN A 443 30.24 17.89 10.03
C ASN A 443 31.20 17.25 11.05
N GLY A 444 32.52 17.20 10.78
CA GLY A 444 33.53 16.62 11.67
C GLY A 444 33.32 15.13 11.95
N LEU A 445 32.84 14.39 10.96
CA LEU A 445 32.55 12.96 11.09
C LEU A 445 33.84 12.14 11.01
N SER A 446 33.93 11.04 11.76
CA SER A 446 35.11 10.15 11.70
C SER A 446 35.35 9.55 10.30
N LEU A 447 34.36 9.59 9.42
CA LEU A 447 34.49 9.22 8.00
C LEU A 447 35.28 10.26 7.17
N ALA A 448 35.53 11.45 7.70
CA ALA A 448 36.41 12.46 7.10
C ALA A 448 37.82 12.49 7.71
N ASP A 449 38.15 11.55 8.59
CA ASP A 449 39.53 11.34 9.09
C ASP A 449 40.30 10.54 8.03
N TYR A 450 40.56 11.19 6.91
CA TYR A 450 41.07 10.58 5.67
C TYR A 450 42.46 9.96 5.85
N ASN A 451 43.32 10.61 6.64
CA ASN A 451 44.66 10.09 6.92
C ASN A 451 44.73 9.23 8.19
N LEU A 452 43.58 8.96 8.81
CA LEU A 452 43.38 8.08 9.97
C LEU A 452 44.27 8.46 11.17
N ASP A 453 44.56 9.74 11.36
CA ASP A 453 45.37 10.24 12.47
C ASP A 453 44.57 10.43 13.77
N GLY A 454 43.26 10.23 13.70
CA GLY A 454 42.31 10.35 14.80
C GLY A 454 41.68 11.75 14.91
N PHE A 455 41.94 12.66 13.97
CA PHE A 455 41.44 14.03 13.98
C PHE A 455 41.04 14.55 12.60
N VAL A 456 39.75 14.80 12.39
CA VAL A 456 39.27 15.52 11.19
C VAL A 456 39.74 16.98 11.20
N ASN A 457 40.63 17.34 10.28
CA ASN A 457 41.24 18.66 10.17
C ASN A 457 41.71 18.96 8.73
N GLY A 458 42.23 20.17 8.48
CA GLY A 458 42.62 20.58 7.11
C GLY A 458 43.59 19.64 6.39
N ALA A 459 44.37 18.83 7.11
CA ALA A 459 45.21 17.80 6.52
C ALA A 459 44.39 16.72 5.80
N ASP A 460 43.29 16.24 6.39
CA ASP A 460 42.41 15.27 5.75
C ASP A 460 41.81 15.79 4.46
N TYR A 461 41.45 17.07 4.45
CA TYR A 461 40.90 17.72 3.26
C TYR A 461 41.96 17.85 2.17
N ASP A 462 43.17 18.29 2.53
CA ASP A 462 44.27 18.43 1.59
C ASP A 462 44.68 17.05 1.02
N ASP A 463 44.76 16.03 1.87
CA ASP A 463 45.09 14.64 1.50
C ASP A 463 44.00 14.04 0.59
N PHE A 464 42.71 14.22 0.93
CA PHE A 464 41.58 13.80 0.09
C PHE A 464 41.61 14.50 -1.27
N VAL A 465 41.79 15.83 -1.30
CA VAL A 465 41.80 16.59 -2.56
C VAL A 465 42.99 16.19 -3.43
N GLU A 466 44.15 15.89 -2.85
CA GLU A 466 45.32 15.40 -3.58
C GLU A 466 44.99 14.08 -4.30
N ASP A 467 44.41 13.11 -3.59
CA ASP A 467 44.03 11.82 -4.17
C ASP A 467 42.83 11.94 -5.13
N PHE A 468 41.89 12.85 -4.85
CA PHE A 468 40.75 13.16 -5.71
C PHE A 468 41.17 13.72 -7.07
N ASP A 469 42.09 14.69 -7.07
CA ASP A 469 42.60 15.36 -8.27
C ASP A 469 43.43 14.41 -9.16
N LEU A 470 43.96 13.32 -8.60
CA LEU A 470 44.70 12.31 -9.35
C LEU A 470 43.79 11.48 -10.27
N GLY A 471 42.52 11.28 -9.91
CA GLY A 471 41.44 10.71 -10.72
C GLY A 471 41.69 9.30 -11.31
N GLY A 472 40.74 8.38 -11.15
CA GLY A 472 40.89 7.03 -11.72
C GLY A 472 39.63 6.16 -11.65
N ASN A 473 39.61 5.12 -12.48
CA ASN A 473 38.74 3.97 -12.26
C ASN A 473 39.43 3.05 -11.24
N CYS A 474 38.71 2.64 -10.21
CA CYS A 474 39.16 1.73 -9.16
C CYS A 474 38.86 0.25 -9.49
#